data_AF-A0A3B9RY38-F1
#
_entry.id   AF-A0A3B9RY38-F1
#
_cell.length_a   1.000
_cell.length_b   1.000
_cell.length_c   1.000
_cell.angle_alpha   90.00
_cell.angle_beta   90.00
_cell.angle_gamma   90.00
#
_symmetry.space_group_name_H-M   'P 1'
#
loop_
_entity.id
_entity.type
_entity.pdbx_description
1 polymer ?
#
loop_
_entity_poly.entity_id
_entity_poly.type
_entity_poly.pdbx_seq_one_letter_code
_entity_poly.pdbx_strand_id
1 'polypeptide(L)' 'MNNSQKNPKLHFDQILLKLDEMNQRVTVPEKMDYFTLLEEMSAYYNLTAEELKTRGFRKAYRQAVEGL' A
#
# COMPACT_ATOMS: atom_id res chain seq x y z
N MET A 1 18.16 19.42 -10.77
CA MET A 1 18.19 17.98 -11.10
C MET A 1 17.73 17.25 -9.86
N ASN A 2 16.46 16.85 -9.83
CA ASN A 2 15.82 16.42 -8.58
C ASN A 2 16.35 15.06 -8.14
N ASN A 3 16.74 15.00 -6.88
CA ASN A 3 17.32 13.86 -6.20
C ASN A 3 16.54 12.57 -6.49
N SER A 4 17.17 11.63 -7.19
CA SER A 4 16.77 10.22 -7.16
C SER A 4 17.06 9.67 -5.77
N GLN A 5 16.22 10.01 -4.79
CA GLN A 5 16.10 9.21 -3.58
C GLN A 5 15.47 7.88 -4.01
N LYS A 6 16.32 6.92 -4.37
CA LYS A 6 15.94 5.51 -4.46
C LYS A 6 15.34 5.17 -3.09
N ASN A 7 14.01 5.15 -3.02
CA ASN A 7 13.30 4.81 -1.79
C ASN A 7 13.83 3.45 -1.31
N PRO A 8 14.38 3.37 -0.08
CA PRO A 8 14.99 2.15 0.42
C PRO A 8 13.92 1.06 0.38
N LYS A 9 14.31 -0.10 -0.17
CA LYS A 9 13.50 -1.32 -0.38
C LYS A 9 12.19 -1.30 0.42
N LEU A 10 11.09 -0.83 -0.19
CA LEU A 10 9.77 -0.92 0.43
C LEU A 10 9.49 -2.42 0.65
N HIS A 11 9.43 -2.83 1.91
CA HIS A 11 9.25 -4.21 2.30
C HIS A 11 7.77 -4.51 2.57
N PHE A 12 7.43 -5.80 2.52
CA PHE A 12 6.07 -6.30 2.77
C PHE A 12 5.47 -5.75 4.07
N ASP A 13 6.23 -5.77 5.17
CA ASP A 13 5.75 -5.31 6.48
C ASP A 13 5.38 -3.82 6.49
N GLN A 14 6.11 -3.00 5.72
CA GLN A 14 5.81 -1.57 5.59
C GLN A 14 4.55 -1.32 4.76
N ILE A 15 4.32 -2.15 3.73
CA ILE A 15 3.08 -2.11 2.94
C ILE A 15 1.90 -2.50 3.84
N LEU A 16 2.05 -3.58 4.62
CA LEU A 16 1.01 -4.07 5.52
C LEU A 16 0.66 -3.05 6.60
N LEU A 17 1.67 -2.52 7.31
CA LEU A 17 1.47 -1.52 8.36
C LEU A 17 0.71 -0.30 7.82
N LYS A 18 1.12 0.20 6.65
CA LYS A 18 0.50 1.38 6.07
C LYS A 18 -0.94 1.13 5.61
N LEU A 19 -1.22 -0.05 5.05
CA LEU A 19 -2.59 -0.45 4.69
C LEU A 19 -3.49 -0.57 5.92
N ASP A 20 -2.96 -1.11 7.02
CA ASP A 20 -3.67 -1.18 8.30
C ASP A 20 -3.96 0.22 8.86
N GLU A 21 -2.99 1.13 8.85
CA GLU A 21 -3.20 2.54 9.22
C GLU A 21 -4.28 3.21 8.34
N MET A 22 -4.26 2.97 7.03
CA MET A 22 -5.24 3.54 6.11
C MET A 22 -6.64 2.97 6.36
N ASN A 23 -6.75 1.66 6.57
CA ASN A 23 -8.01 0.99 6.87
C ASN A 23 -8.61 1.44 8.22
N GLN A 24 -7.78 1.66 9.24
CA GLN A 24 -8.23 2.14 10.56
C GLN A 24 -8.64 3.62 10.57
N ARG A 25 -8.12 4.44 9.65
CA ARG A 25 -8.46 5.87 9.54
C ARG A 25 -9.84 6.12 8.93
N VAL A 26 -10.41 5.14 8.22
CA VAL A 26 -11.73 5.29 7.61
C VAL A 26 -12.78 5.11 8.72
N THR A 27 -13.39 6.22 9.15
CA THR A 27 -14.44 6.24 10.19
C THR A 27 -15.71 5.48 9.79
N VAL A 28 -15.83 5.14 8.51
CA VAL A 28 -16.96 4.40 7.92
C VAL A 28 -16.41 3.05 7.42
N PRO A 29 -17.03 1.91 7.78
CA PRO A 29 -16.58 0.57 7.39
C PRO A 29 -16.85 0.23 5.91
N GLU A 30 -16.84 1.23 5.02
CA GLU A 30 -16.69 0.94 3.60
C GLU A 30 -15.24 0.51 3.40
N LYS A 31 -15.06 -0.81 3.24
CA LYS A 31 -13.77 -1.39 2.84
C LYS A 31 -13.22 -0.58 1.67
N MET A 32 -12.08 0.06 1.86
CA MET A 32 -11.42 0.78 0.78
C MET A 32 -11.08 -0.20 -0.34
N ASP A 33 -11.45 0.16 -1.57
CA ASP A 33 -11.25 -0.68 -2.74
C ASP A 33 -9.75 -0.94 -3.00
N TYR A 34 -9.45 -2.14 -3.48
CA TYR A 34 -8.09 -2.57 -3.81
C TYR A 34 -7.37 -1.60 -4.75
N PHE A 35 -8.05 -1.11 -5.79
CA PHE A 35 -7.45 -0.22 -6.77
C PHE A 35 -7.22 1.17 -6.20
N THR A 36 -8.14 1.67 -5.39
CA THR A 36 -7.97 2.96 -4.69
C THR A 36 -6.74 2.93 -3.79
N LEU A 37 -6.59 1.90 -2.95
CA LEU A 37 -5.43 1.77 -2.08
C LEU A 37 -4.13 1.57 -2.87
N LEU A 38 -4.18 0.85 -3.99
CA LEU A 38 -3.03 0.65 -4.86
C LEU A 38 -2.55 1.96 -5.50
N GLU A 39 -3.47 2.81 -5.95
CA GLU A 39 -3.16 4.13 -6.49
C GLU A 39 -2.58 5.07 -5.42
N GLU A 40 -3.18 5.10 -4.22
CA GLU A 40 -2.68 5.92 -3.12
C GLU A 40 -1.27 5.48 -2.68
N MET A 41 -1.03 4.18 -2.58
CA MET A 41 0.30 3.63 -2.28
C MET A 41 1.31 3.89 -3.40
N SER A 42 0.88 3.78 -4.65
CA SER A 42 1.69 4.06 -5.84
C SER A 42 2.18 5.51 -5.80
N ALA A 43 1.27 6.45 -5.53
CA ALA A 43 1.59 7.87 -5.37
C ALA A 43 2.49 8.13 -4.15
N TYR A 44 2.19 7.52 -2.99
CA TYR A 44 2.92 7.75 -1.75
C TYR A 44 4.38 7.26 -1.80
N TYR A 45 4.61 6.07 -2.33
CA TYR A 45 5.95 5.49 -2.43
C TYR A 45 6.67 5.81 -3.75
N ASN A 46 6.00 6.50 -4.67
CA ASN A 46 6.49 6.76 -6.03
C ASN A 46 6.94 5.45 -6.72
N LEU A 47 6.08 4.44 -6.65
CA LEU A 47 6.27 3.12 -7.24
C LEU A 47 5.13 2.82 -8.19
N THR A 48 5.39 2.08 -9.26
CA THR A 48 4.31 1.60 -10.11
C THR A 48 3.44 0.57 -9.38
N ALA A 49 2.19 0.43 -9.82
CA ALA A 49 1.29 -0.63 -9.37
C ALA A 49 1.91 -2.03 -9.51
N GLU A 50 2.72 -2.25 -10.54
CA GLU A 50 3.42 -3.52 -10.76
C GLU A 50 4.53 -3.76 -9.72
N GLU A 51 5.32 -2.75 -9.40
CA GLU A 51 6.32 -2.82 -8.34
C GLU A 51 5.70 -3.08 -6.96
N LEU A 52 4.55 -2.47 -6.66
CA LEU A 52 3.84 -2.75 -5.42
C LEU A 52 3.32 -4.20 -5.37
N LYS A 53 2.78 -4.69 -6.49
CA LYS A 53 2.33 -6.08 -6.60
C LYS A 53 3.48 -7.07 -6.41
N THR A 54 4.63 -6.85 -7.04
CA THR A 54 5.82 -7.71 -6.88
C THR A 54 6.39 -7.66 -5.46
N ARG A 55 6.21 -6.54 -4.74
CA ARG A 55 6.56 -6.39 -3.31
C ARG A 55 5.51 -6.95 -2.34
N GLY A 56 4.44 -7.57 -2.86
CA GLY A 56 3.46 -8.30 -2.05
C GLY A 56 2.23 -7.50 -1.65
N PHE A 57 1.96 -6.35 -2.29
CA PHE A 57 0.78 -5.53 -2.00
C PHE A 57 -0.53 -6.32 -2.00
N ARG A 58 -0.71 -7.26 -2.93
CA ARG A 58 -1.92 -8.10 -2.98
C ARG A 58 -2.13 -8.89 -1.69
N LYS A 59 -1.07 -9.48 -1.14
CA LYS A 59 -1.14 -10.23 0.12
C LYS A 59 -1.38 -9.29 1.29
N ALA A 60 -0.69 -8.16 1.32
CA ALA A 60 -0.83 -7.17 2.39
C ALA A 60 -2.26 -6.60 2.47
N TYR A 61 -2.87 -6.31 1.32
CA TYR A 61 -4.27 -5.87 1.24
C TYR A 61 -5.23 -6.90 1.84
N ARG A 62 -5.09 -8.19 1.49
CA ARG A 62 -5.93 -9.24 2.06
C ARG A 62 -5.80 -9.32 3.59
N GLN A 63 -4.59 -9.21 4.10
CA GLN A 63 -4.35 -9.25 5.54
C GLN A 63 -4.90 -8.01 6.25
N ALA A 64 -4.66 -6.81 5.73
CA ALA A 64 -5.06 -5.55 6.38
C ALA A 64 -6.56 -5.21 6.23
N VAL A 65 -7.18 -5.59 5.11
CA VAL A 65 -8.56 -5.17 4.76
C VAL A 65 -9.55 -6.34 4.78
N GLU A 66 -9.14 -7.54 4.36
CA GLU A 66 -10.01 -8.74 4.34
C GLU A 66 -9.88 -9.60 5.61
N GLY A 67 -8.79 -9.46 6.37
CA GLY A 67 -8.53 -10.26 7.59
C GLY A 67 -8.18 -11.72 7.31
N LEU A 68 -7.68 -12.04 6.11
CA LEU A 68 -7.35 -13.39 5.63
C LEU A 68 -5.87 -13.76 5.82
#